data_AF-A0AAV9D998-F1
#
_entry.id   AF-A0AAV9D998-F1
#
_cell.length_a   1.000
_cell.length_b   1.000
_cell.length_c   1.000
_cell.angle_alpha   90.00
_cell.angle_beta   90.00
_cell.angle_gamma   90.00
#
_symmetry.space_group_name_H-M   'P 1'
#
loop_
_entity.id
_entity.type
_entity.pdbx_description
1 polymer ?
#
loop_
_entity_poly.entity_id
_entity_poly.type
_entity_poly.pdbx_seq_one_letter_code
_entity_poly.pdbx_strand_id
1 'polypeptide(L)'
;MLLRDVFVLDFAGDDRNLVLSYGPCQFPTLGFIVERYWEIQSHEPEEFWTINCSHTSDDGTATFNWMRGHLFDHACAVIIYEMCVEEPTATVTKVRHQEKLKYPPFPLSTVELQKRASRYFRMSSEHTMKVAEELYQAGFISYPRTETDSFSPNTNLHVGNNN
;
A
#
# COMPACT_ATOMS: atom_id res chain seq x y z
N MET A 1 6.84 31.75 -7.44
CA MET A 1 6.49 33.09 -6.90
C MET A 1 6.68 33.00 -5.39
N LEU A 2 7.54 33.83 -4.80
CA LEU A 2 7.70 33.85 -3.34
C LEU A 2 6.47 34.52 -2.74
N LEU A 3 5.77 33.83 -1.83
CA LEU A 3 4.49 34.29 -1.28
C LEU A 3 4.65 35.18 -0.04
N ARG A 4 5.89 35.49 0.35
CA ARG A 4 6.18 36.32 1.52
C ARG A 4 5.46 37.68 1.47
N ASP A 5 5.23 38.22 0.28
CA ASP A 5 4.59 39.53 0.11
C ASP A 5 3.05 39.48 0.07
N VAL A 6 2.46 38.27 -0.01
CA VAL A 6 1.00 38.07 -0.13
C VAL A 6 0.38 37.67 1.21
N PHE A 7 1.15 37.04 2.10
CA PHE A 7 0.69 36.59 3.40
C PHE A 7 1.40 37.38 4.50
N VAL A 8 0.62 38.11 5.32
CA VAL A 8 1.13 38.68 6.57
C VAL A 8 1.28 37.53 7.56
N LEU A 9 2.51 37.07 7.73
CA LEU A 9 2.84 36.01 8.67
C LEU A 9 3.51 36.64 9.87
N ASP A 10 2.81 36.64 11.00
CA ASP A 10 3.30 37.20 12.26
C ASP A 10 4.25 36.19 12.92
N PHE A 11 5.53 36.24 12.52
CA PHE A 11 6.57 35.39 13.09
C PHE A 11 7.21 36.10 14.27
N ALA A 12 6.59 36.00 15.44
CA ALA A 12 7.18 36.45 16.68
C ALA A 12 8.45 35.61 17.01
N GLY A 13 9.63 36.10 16.63
CA GLY A 13 10.88 35.78 17.33
C GLY A 13 11.83 34.71 16.74
N ASP A 14 11.71 34.30 15.47
CA ASP A 14 12.66 33.36 14.87
C ASP A 14 13.41 33.98 13.69
N ASP A 15 14.67 34.36 13.93
CA ASP A 15 15.60 35.06 13.01
C ASP A 15 16.14 34.15 11.88
N ARG A 16 15.44 33.05 11.58
CA ARG A 16 15.77 32.14 10.48
C ARG A 16 15.14 32.70 9.19
N ASN A 17 15.96 32.83 8.14
CA ASN A 17 15.54 33.22 6.79
C ASN A 17 14.54 32.18 6.18
N LEU A 18 13.31 32.16 6.68
CA LEU A 18 12.26 31.17 6.37
C LEU A 18 11.70 31.40 4.96
N VAL A 19 12.15 30.62 3.98
CA VAL A 19 11.66 30.72 2.60
C VAL A 19 10.28 30.08 2.50
N LEU A 20 9.24 30.90 2.35
CA LEU A 20 7.90 30.43 2.00
C LEU A 20 7.74 30.46 0.48
N SER A 21 7.64 29.28 -0.12
CA SER A 21 7.39 29.09 -1.54
C SER A 21 5.99 28.53 -1.79
N TYR A 22 5.49 28.79 -2.99
CA TYR A 22 4.29 28.14 -3.51
C TYR A 22 4.51 27.73 -4.95
N GLY A 23 3.98 26.56 -5.27
CA GLY A 23 3.96 26.01 -6.61
C GLY A 23 2.65 25.26 -6.84
N PRO A 24 2.06 25.34 -8.04
CA PRO A 24 0.77 24.70 -8.35
C PRO A 24 0.81 23.17 -8.27
N CYS A 25 1.98 22.54 -8.36
CA CYS A 25 2.17 21.11 -8.12
C CYS A 25 2.67 20.82 -6.69
N GLN A 26 3.50 21.69 -6.12
CA GLN A 26 4.03 21.55 -4.76
C GLN A 26 2.92 21.59 -3.71
N PHE A 27 1.97 22.53 -3.87
CA PHE A 27 0.87 22.75 -2.93
C PHE A 27 -0.08 21.54 -2.82
N PRO A 28 -0.66 21.00 -3.91
CA PRO A 28 -1.49 19.79 -3.81
C PRO A 28 -0.69 18.55 -3.38
N THR A 29 0.59 18.46 -3.72
CA THR A 29 1.45 17.36 -3.24
C THR A 29 1.59 17.37 -1.72
N LEU A 30 1.83 18.54 -1.12
CA LEU A 30 1.81 18.71 0.33
C LEU A 30 0.40 18.44 0.90
N GLY A 31 -0.64 18.83 0.16
CA GLY A 31 -2.04 18.57 0.47
C GLY A 31 -2.31 17.10 0.82
N PHE A 32 -1.86 16.15 0.01
CA PHE A 32 -2.04 14.71 0.31
C PHE A 32 -1.40 14.27 1.65
N ILE A 33 -0.26 14.88 2.02
CA ILE A 33 0.44 14.56 3.27
C ILE A 33 -0.36 15.12 4.45
N VAL A 34 -0.82 16.38 4.35
CA VAL A 34 -1.60 17.06 5.38
C VAL A 34 -2.97 16.41 5.56
N GLU A 35 -3.63 16.04 4.47
CA GLU A 35 -4.91 15.32 4.49
C GLU A 35 -4.78 13.99 5.26
N ARG A 36 -3.79 13.15 4.90
CA ARG A 36 -3.52 11.91 5.64
C ARG A 36 -3.17 12.17 7.11
N TYR A 37 -2.43 13.24 7.39
CA TYR A 37 -2.12 13.62 8.77
C TYR A 37 -3.41 13.92 9.55
N TRP A 38 -4.32 14.73 9.00
CA TRP A 38 -5.59 15.04 9.63
C TRP A 38 -6.50 13.82 9.77
N GLU A 39 -6.59 12.95 8.76
CA GLU A 39 -7.31 11.67 8.85
C GLU A 39 -6.84 10.84 10.05
N ILE A 40 -5.52 10.77 10.27
CA ILE A 40 -4.93 10.05 11.40
C ILE A 40 -5.24 10.76 12.73
N GLN A 41 -5.17 12.10 12.77
CA GLN A 41 -5.45 12.86 14.00
C GLN A 41 -6.93 12.83 14.39
N SER A 42 -7.84 12.81 13.42
CA SER A 42 -9.29 12.74 13.66
C SER A 42 -9.80 11.31 13.83
N HIS A 43 -8.94 10.30 13.69
CA HIS A 43 -9.34 8.92 13.87
C HIS A 43 -9.57 8.63 15.36
N GLU A 44 -10.82 8.36 15.72
CA GLU A 44 -11.20 7.86 17.04
C GLU A 44 -11.32 6.33 16.97
N PRO A 45 -10.40 5.56 17.62
CA PRO A 45 -10.46 4.10 17.59
C PRO A 45 -11.71 3.60 18.33
N GLU A 46 -12.43 2.68 17.70
CA GLU A 46 -13.61 2.03 18.28
C GLU A 46 -13.30 0.59 18.66
N GLU A 47 -13.75 0.17 19.84
CA GLU A 47 -13.63 -1.23 20.27
C GLU A 47 -14.55 -2.13 19.45
N PHE A 48 -14.02 -3.28 19.04
CA PHE A 48 -14.80 -4.31 18.36
C PHE A 48 -14.41 -5.70 18.84
N TRP A 49 -15.33 -6.64 18.67
CA TRP A 49 -15.21 -8.01 19.12
C TRP A 49 -15.38 -8.98 17.94
N THR A 50 -14.50 -9.98 17.87
CA THR A 50 -14.56 -11.09 16.91
C THR A 50 -14.58 -12.41 17.67
N ILE A 51 -15.23 -13.41 17.09
CA ILE A 51 -15.24 -14.78 17.63
C ILE A 51 -14.28 -15.62 16.78
N ASN A 52 -13.16 -16.06 17.37
CA ASN A 52 -12.19 -16.90 16.68
C ASN A 52 -12.37 -18.36 17.11
N CYS A 53 -12.47 -19.26 16.13
CA CYS A 53 -12.53 -20.69 16.37
C CYS A 53 -11.30 -21.37 15.80
N SER A 54 -10.66 -22.24 16.57
CA SER A 54 -9.49 -23.01 16.14
C SER A 54 -9.65 -24.48 16.46
N HIS A 55 -9.22 -25.35 15.56
CA HIS A 55 -9.21 -26.79 15.74
C HIS A 55 -7.79 -27.34 15.50
N THR A 56 -7.27 -28.09 16.48
CA THR A 56 -5.95 -28.72 16.39
C THR A 56 -6.10 -30.20 16.11
N SER A 57 -5.43 -30.67 15.07
CA SER A 57 -5.31 -32.07 14.66
C SER A 57 -3.81 -32.45 14.58
N ASP A 58 -3.52 -33.71 14.27
CA ASP A 58 -2.15 -34.21 14.06
C ASP A 58 -1.43 -33.48 12.91
N ASP A 59 -2.19 -32.99 11.92
CA ASP A 59 -1.68 -32.24 10.76
C ASP A 59 -1.46 -30.73 11.03
N GLY A 60 -1.81 -30.26 12.24
CA GLY A 60 -1.66 -28.87 12.66
C GLY A 60 -2.95 -28.19 13.12
N THR A 61 -2.91 -26.86 13.26
CA THR A 61 -4.02 -26.05 13.77
C THR A 61 -4.69 -25.27 12.65
N ALA A 62 -5.97 -25.53 12.42
CA ALA A 62 -6.82 -24.75 11.52
C ALA A 62 -7.51 -23.61 12.30
N THR A 63 -7.53 -22.41 11.72
CA THR A 63 -8.27 -21.26 12.26
C THR A 63 -9.43 -20.89 11.33
N PHE A 64 -10.58 -20.60 11.92
CA PHE A 64 -11.81 -20.26 11.22
C PHE A 64 -12.20 -18.83 11.53
N ASN A 65 -12.41 -18.05 10.48
CA ASN A 65 -12.86 -16.66 10.59
C ASN A 65 -14.38 -16.62 10.74
N TRP A 66 -14.86 -15.78 11.66
CA TRP A 66 -16.28 -15.58 11.84
C TRP A 66 -16.92 -14.96 10.59
N MET A 67 -18.00 -15.55 10.10
CA MET A 67 -18.69 -15.08 8.90
C MET A 67 -19.21 -13.64 9.01
N ARG A 68 -19.50 -13.17 10.22
CA ARG A 68 -19.96 -11.79 10.47
C ARG A 68 -18.81 -10.78 10.53
N GLY A 69 -17.56 -11.23 10.52
CA GLY A 69 -16.40 -10.36 10.73
C GLY A 69 -16.26 -9.99 12.20
N HIS A 70 -16.79 -8.83 12.60
CA HIS A 70 -16.74 -8.30 13.96
C HIS A 70 -18.05 -7.59 14.34
N LEU A 71 -18.24 -7.32 15.63
CA LEU A 71 -19.30 -6.47 16.17
C LEU A 71 -18.73 -5.35 17.04
N PHE A 72 -19.37 -4.19 17.06
CA PHE A 72 -19.07 -3.06 17.94
C PHE A 72 -19.91 -3.04 19.21
N ASP A 73 -20.77 -4.03 19.41
CA ASP A 73 -21.55 -4.18 20.64
C ASP A 73 -21.07 -5.43 21.39
N HIS A 74 -20.50 -5.19 22.59
CA HIS A 74 -19.96 -6.26 23.42
C HIS A 74 -21.03 -7.27 23.84
N ALA A 75 -22.21 -6.79 24.25
CA ALA A 75 -23.28 -7.67 24.74
C ALA A 75 -23.76 -8.63 23.64
N CYS A 76 -23.92 -8.13 22.41
CA CYS A 76 -24.28 -8.94 21.25
C CYS A 76 -23.18 -9.96 20.92
N ALA A 77 -21.90 -9.57 20.98
CA ALA A 77 -20.79 -10.49 20.76
C ALA A 77 -20.74 -11.60 21.82
N VAL A 78 -20.95 -11.25 23.10
CA VAL A 78 -20.97 -12.21 24.22
C VAL A 78 -22.13 -13.17 24.11
N ILE A 79 -23.35 -12.72 23.83
CA ILE A 79 -24.51 -13.61 23.68
C ILE A 79 -24.25 -14.66 22.59
N ILE A 80 -23.71 -14.24 21.44
CA ILE A 80 -23.39 -15.19 20.36
C ILE A 80 -22.26 -16.13 20.78
N TYR A 81 -21.25 -15.62 21.48
CA TYR A 81 -20.16 -16.45 22.00
C TYR A 81 -20.67 -17.50 23.00
N GLU A 82 -21.54 -17.14 23.93
CA GLU A 82 -22.16 -18.05 24.89
C GLU A 82 -22.93 -19.17 24.17
N MET A 83 -23.74 -18.83 23.15
CA MET A 83 -24.41 -19.83 22.31
C MET A 83 -23.43 -20.81 21.64
N CYS A 84 -22.25 -20.33 21.21
CA CYS A 84 -21.21 -21.20 20.63
C CYS A 84 -20.50 -22.07 21.68
N VAL A 85 -20.40 -21.62 22.93
CA VAL A 85 -19.81 -22.39 24.03
C VAL A 85 -20.78 -23.45 24.54
N GLU A 86 -22.08 -23.16 24.56
CA GLU A 86 -23.14 -24.12 24.91
C GLU A 86 -23.22 -25.27 23.90
N GLU A 87 -23.10 -24.97 22.60
CA GLU A 87 -23.03 -25.99 21.53
C GLU A 87 -21.68 -25.92 20.77
N PRO A 88 -20.59 -26.47 21.32
CA PRO A 88 -19.25 -26.34 20.74
C PRO A 88 -19.00 -27.26 19.55
N THR A 89 -19.94 -28.15 19.22
CA THR A 89 -19.79 -29.11 18.12
C THR A 89 -19.95 -28.42 16.78
N ALA A 90 -18.84 -28.18 16.08
CA ALA A 90 -18.86 -27.62 14.74
C ALA A 90 -19.21 -28.68 13.69
N THR A 91 -20.09 -28.33 12.74
CA THR A 91 -20.41 -29.17 11.58
C THR A 91 -19.91 -28.51 10.29
N VAL A 92 -19.19 -29.27 9.46
CA VAL A 92 -18.77 -28.80 8.14
C VAL A 92 -19.99 -28.69 7.23
N THR A 93 -20.40 -27.46 6.93
CA THR A 93 -21.57 -27.21 6.07
C THR A 93 -21.23 -27.19 4.58
N LYS A 94 -20.03 -26.73 4.22
CA LYS A 94 -19.60 -26.59 2.83
C LYS A 94 -18.07 -26.59 2.70
N VAL A 95 -17.56 -27.39 1.77
CA VAL A 95 -16.16 -27.34 1.33
C VAL A 95 -16.15 -26.86 -0.12
N ARG A 96 -15.43 -25.78 -0.40
CA ARG A 96 -15.27 -25.24 -1.77
C ARG A 96 -13.80 -25.19 -2.13
N HIS A 97 -13.44 -25.92 -3.18
CA HIS A 97 -12.15 -25.77 -3.83
C HIS A 97 -12.30 -24.79 -5.00
N GLN A 98 -11.43 -23.79 -5.06
CA GLN A 98 -11.38 -22.84 -6.18
C GLN A 98 -9.93 -22.61 -6.56
N GLU A 99 -9.59 -22.94 -7.79
CA GLU A 99 -8.30 -22.57 -8.36
C GLU A 99 -8.24 -21.04 -8.52
N LYS A 100 -7.19 -20.43 -7.97
CA LYS A 100 -6.92 -18.99 -8.11
C LYS A 100 -5.69 -18.83 -8.99
N LEU A 101 -5.85 -18.10 -10.09
CA LEU A 101 -4.74 -17.73 -10.95
C LEU A 101 -3.93 -16.62 -10.29
N LYS A 102 -2.62 -16.79 -10.23
CA LYS A 102 -1.67 -15.74 -9.88
C LYS A 102 -1.02 -15.25 -11.16
N TYR A 103 -1.40 -14.05 -11.60
CA TYR A 103 -0.86 -13.47 -12.82
C TYR A 103 0.57 -12.96 -12.62
N PRO A 104 1.44 -13.05 -13.65
CA PRO A 104 2.74 -12.39 -13.63
C PRO A 104 2.55 -10.86 -13.58
N PRO A 105 3.56 -10.11 -13.10
CA PRO A 105 3.50 -8.65 -13.12
C PRO A 105 3.47 -8.13 -14.56
N PHE A 106 2.87 -6.97 -14.75
CA PHE A 106 3.01 -6.22 -15.99
C PHE A 106 4.47 -5.79 -16.21
N PRO A 107 4.87 -5.57 -17.48
CA PRO A 107 6.06 -4.83 -17.84
C PRO A 107 6.24 -3.56 -16.98
N LEU A 108 7.48 -3.28 -16.60
CA LEU A 108 7.79 -2.27 -15.58
C LEU A 108 7.74 -0.85 -16.16
N SER A 109 6.77 -0.04 -15.72
CA SER A 109 6.68 1.39 -16.04
C SER A 109 7.47 2.26 -15.03
N THR A 110 7.64 3.55 -15.32
CA THR A 110 8.38 4.47 -14.44
C THR A 110 7.78 4.59 -13.05
N VAL A 111 6.45 4.69 -12.96
CA VAL A 111 5.75 4.83 -11.68
C VAL A 111 5.93 3.57 -10.84
N GLU A 112 5.82 2.39 -11.46
CA GLU A 112 5.99 1.12 -10.75
C GLU A 112 7.45 0.88 -10.34
N LEU A 113 8.42 1.26 -11.18
CA LEU A 113 9.84 1.26 -10.83
C LEU A 113 10.10 2.10 -9.58
N GLN A 114 9.64 3.36 -9.55
CA GLN A 114 9.83 4.25 -8.39
C GLN A 114 9.16 3.71 -7.13
N LYS A 115 7.92 3.19 -7.24
CA LYS A 115 7.21 2.56 -6.11
C LYS A 115 7.96 1.36 -5.55
N ARG A 116 8.43 0.46 -6.41
CA ARG A 116 9.18 -0.74 -6.01
C ARG A 116 10.54 -0.37 -5.43
N ALA A 117 11.24 0.59 -6.03
CA ALA A 117 12.54 1.03 -5.53
C ALA A 117 12.44 1.67 -4.14
N SER A 118 11.42 2.49 -3.90
CA SER A 118 11.14 3.02 -2.56
C SER A 118 10.78 1.90 -1.56
N ARG A 119 9.89 0.98 -1.96
CA ARG A 119 9.42 -0.11 -1.08
C ARG A 119 10.53 -1.11 -0.70
N TYR A 120 11.33 -1.54 -1.68
CA TYR A 120 12.28 -2.64 -1.53
C TYR A 120 13.73 -2.17 -1.34
N PHE A 121 14.15 -1.10 -2.00
CA PHE A 121 15.53 -0.60 -1.96
C PHE A 121 15.69 0.69 -1.13
N ARG A 122 14.60 1.24 -0.59
CA ARG A 122 14.59 2.48 0.22
C ARG A 122 15.20 3.68 -0.51
N MET A 123 15.10 3.70 -1.84
CA MET A 123 15.58 4.81 -2.67
C MET A 123 14.48 5.86 -2.83
N SER A 124 14.84 7.15 -2.78
CA SER A 124 13.92 8.23 -3.17
C SER A 124 13.66 8.17 -4.68
N SER A 125 12.50 8.67 -5.13
CA SER A 125 12.18 8.70 -6.56
C SER A 125 13.23 9.43 -7.39
N GLU A 126 13.81 10.51 -6.86
CA GLU A 126 14.90 11.26 -7.51
C GLU A 126 16.15 10.39 -7.68
N HIS A 127 16.60 9.73 -6.61
CA HIS A 127 17.77 8.85 -6.66
C HIS A 127 17.54 7.66 -7.60
N THR A 128 16.35 7.05 -7.55
CA THR A 128 15.97 5.96 -8.48
C THR A 128 16.06 6.40 -9.93
N MET A 129 15.53 7.59 -10.27
CA MET A 129 15.58 8.08 -11.65
C MET A 129 17.00 8.41 -12.10
N LYS A 130 17.83 8.97 -11.22
CA LYS A 130 19.24 9.24 -11.53
C LYS A 130 20.00 7.96 -11.89
N VAL A 131 19.89 6.93 -11.05
CA VAL A 131 20.55 5.63 -11.30
C VAL A 131 20.00 4.97 -12.56
N ALA A 132 18.68 5.02 -12.79
CA ALA A 132 18.08 4.46 -14.00
C ALA A 132 18.57 5.17 -15.27
N GLU A 133 18.74 6.49 -15.23
CA GLU A 133 19.31 7.25 -16.35
C GLU A 133 20.77 6.89 -16.62
N GLU A 134 21.59 6.71 -15.58
CA GLU A 134 22.99 6.26 -15.72
C GLU A 134 23.04 4.86 -16.35
N LEU A 135 22.17 3.93 -15.93
CA LEU A 135 22.09 2.58 -16.51
C LEU A 135 21.61 2.60 -17.98
N TYR A 136 20.69 3.49 -18.32
CA TYR A 136 20.24 3.68 -19.70
C TYR A 136 21.37 4.20 -20.58
N GLN A 137 22.11 5.22 -20.12
CA GLN A 137 23.25 5.77 -20.84
C GLN A 137 24.38 4.76 -21.04
N ALA A 138 24.58 3.86 -20.07
CA ALA A 138 25.52 2.75 -20.17
C ALA A 138 25.01 1.57 -21.01
N GLY A 139 23.76 1.60 -21.49
CA GLY A 139 23.19 0.58 -22.36
C GLY A 139 22.66 -0.68 -21.65
N PHE A 140 22.49 -0.65 -20.33
CA PHE A 140 22.00 -1.79 -19.55
C PHE A 140 20.48 -1.95 -19.57
N ILE A 141 19.74 -0.86 -19.67
CA ILE A 141 18.27 -0.85 -19.67
C ILE A 141 17.72 0.02 -20.80
N SER A 142 16.43 -0.17 -21.15
CA SER A 142 15.72 0.75 -22.03
C SER A 142 15.40 2.08 -21.33
N TYR A 143 14.89 3.06 -22.08
CA TYR A 143 14.63 4.40 -21.57
C TYR A 143 13.67 4.37 -20.35
N PRO A 144 14.07 4.88 -19.17
CA PRO A 144 13.37 4.62 -17.91
C PRO A 144 12.20 5.57 -17.63
N ARG A 145 11.87 6.46 -18.57
CA ARG A 145 10.74 7.41 -18.49
C ARG A 145 9.66 7.00 -19.50
N THR A 146 8.80 6.07 -19.10
CA THR A 146 7.73 5.50 -19.91
C THR A 146 6.49 5.20 -19.07
N GLU A 147 5.33 5.43 -19.66
CA GLU A 147 4.03 5.02 -19.13
C GLU A 147 3.56 3.67 -19.70
N THR A 148 4.29 3.12 -20.67
CA THR A 148 3.95 1.85 -21.32
C THR A 148 4.18 0.67 -20.38
N ASP A 149 3.14 -0.14 -20.18
CA ASP A 149 3.11 -1.36 -19.39
C ASP A 149 2.89 -2.62 -20.25
N SER A 150 3.16 -2.52 -21.56
CA SER A 150 3.06 -3.60 -22.54
C SER A 150 4.30 -3.64 -23.44
N PHE A 151 4.66 -4.83 -23.91
CA PHE A 151 5.71 -4.96 -24.91
C PHE A 151 5.16 -4.72 -26.31
N SER A 152 5.94 -4.06 -27.16
CA SER A 152 5.61 -3.95 -28.59
C SER A 152 5.66 -5.35 -29.23
N PRO A 153 4.81 -5.65 -30.24
CA PRO A 153 4.86 -6.92 -30.96
C PRO A 153 6.25 -7.25 -31.54
N ASN A 154 7.06 -6.23 -31.82
CA ASN A 154 8.40 -6.38 -32.40
C ASN A 154 9.50 -6.61 -31.35
N THR A 155 9.18 -6.53 -30.05
CA THR A 155 10.16 -6.73 -28.98
C THR A 155 10.46 -8.23 -28.84
N ASN A 156 11.69 -8.64 -29.15
CA ASN A 156 12.13 -10.01 -28.93
C ASN A 156 12.47 -10.25 -27.46
N LEU A 157 11.60 -10.95 -26.74
CA LEU A 157 11.76 -11.28 -25.31
C LEU A 157 12.52 -12.59 -25.06
N HIS A 158 12.89 -13.32 -26.12
CA HIS A 158 13.50 -14.65 -26.05
C HIS A 158 14.96 -14.68 -26.52
N VAL A 159 15.63 -13.52 -26.60
CA VAL A 159 17.04 -13.42 -26.99
C VAL A 159 17.90 -14.09 -25.90
N GLY A 160 18.20 -15.37 -26.09
CA GLY A 160 18.96 -16.19 -25.14
C GLY A 160 18.76 -17.71 -25.26
N ASN A 161 17.70 -18.20 -25.92
CA ASN A 161 17.44 -19.63 -26.11
C ASN A 161 17.92 -20.17 -27.47
N ASN A 162 19.10 -19.74 -27.94
CA ASN A 162 19.83 -20.45 -28.99
C ASN A 162 21.04 -21.15 -28.36
N ASN A 163 20.74 -22.24 -27.66
CA ASN A 163 21.65 -23.36 -27.42
C ASN A 163 20.81 -24.63 -27.34
#